data_AF-A0A1A8MQ93-F1
#
_entry.id   AF-A0A1A8MQ93-F1
#
_cell.length_a   1.000
_cell.length_b   1.000
_cell.length_c   1.000
_cell.angle_alpha   90.00
_cell.angle_beta   90.00
_cell.angle_gamma   90.00
#
_symmetry.space_group_name_H-M   'P 1'
#
loop_
_entity.id
_entity.type
_entity.pdbx_description
1 polymer ?
#
loop_
_entity_poly.entity_id
_entity_poly.type
_entity_poly.pdbx_seq_one_letter_code
_entity_poly.pdbx_strand_id
1 'polypeptide(L)'
;HELVKELVSAAEAGLDVSNLSANLTSRWDMGSAFFFCGSIITTIGFGNLSPRTWFGQLFCMCYALVGIPMFGILLAGVGDHMGTMLRKAVGKIETLFLKRKIKPNTVRVISAVLSILIGCLIFLAVPTVVFQRVEKWTFLESLYFVVITLT
;
A
#
# COMPACT_ATOMS: atom_id res chain seq x y z
N HIS A 1 25.17 16.66 24.53
CA HIS A 1 23.98 17.32 23.94
C HIS A 1 24.21 17.74 22.48
N GLU A 2 25.34 18.35 22.11
CA GLU A 2 25.68 18.70 20.72
C GLU A 2 25.68 17.49 19.75
N LEU A 3 26.35 16.39 20.11
CA LEU A 3 26.40 15.18 19.29
C LEU A 3 25.00 14.62 18.95
N VAL A 4 24.08 14.65 19.92
CA VAL A 4 22.69 14.18 19.70
C VAL A 4 21.96 15.09 18.71
N LYS A 5 22.19 16.41 18.77
CA LYS A 5 21.60 17.36 17.81
C LYS A 5 22.17 17.17 16.41
N GLU A 6 23.47 16.95 16.29
CA GLU A 6 24.11 16.68 14.99
C GLU A 6 23.62 15.36 14.38
N LEU A 7 23.52 14.31 15.20
CA LEU A 7 22.98 13.01 14.76
C LEU A 7 21.51 13.11 14.32
N VAL A 8 20.68 13.85 15.07
CA VAL A 8 19.29 14.11 14.70
C VAL A 8 19.22 14.90 13.40
N SER A 9 20.02 15.96 13.26
CA SER A 9 20.05 16.77 12.04
C SER A 9 20.51 15.97 10.80
N ALA A 10 21.47 15.06 10.97
CA ALA A 10 21.94 14.19 9.89
C ALA A 10 20.88 13.14 9.49
N ALA A 11 20.21 12.52 10.47
CA ALA A 11 19.09 11.61 10.24
C ALA A 11 17.91 12.32 9.55
N GLU A 12 17.61 13.54 9.98
CA GLU A 12 16.59 14.41 9.42
C GLU A 12 16.87 14.85 7.98
N ALA A 13 18.16 15.02 7.64
CA ALA A 13 18.61 15.27 6.27
C ALA A 13 18.54 14.02 5.38
N GLY A 14 18.17 12.87 5.93
CA GLY A 14 18.02 11.60 5.23
C GLY A 14 19.34 10.83 5.07
N LEU A 15 20.33 11.10 5.92
CA LEU A 15 21.56 10.33 5.99
C LEU A 15 21.39 9.17 6.99
N ASP A 16 21.72 7.95 6.58
CA ASP A 16 21.79 6.83 7.51
C ASP A 16 23.12 6.83 8.25
N VAL A 17 23.10 7.27 9.51
CA VAL A 17 24.30 7.41 10.35
C VAL A 17 24.69 6.09 11.02
N SER A 18 23.85 5.06 10.93
CA SER A 18 24.09 3.76 11.58
C SER A 18 25.11 2.88 10.84
N ASN A 19 25.33 3.14 9.54
CA ASN A 19 26.23 2.38 8.67
C ASN A 19 27.41 3.25 8.19
N LEU A 20 28.27 3.68 9.12
CA LEU A 20 29.38 4.62 8.87
C LEU A 20 30.52 4.08 7.97
N SER A 21 30.37 2.93 7.31
CA SER A 21 31.39 2.35 6.43
C SER A 21 30.84 1.94 5.05
N ALA A 22 31.38 2.60 4.02
CA ALA A 22 31.48 2.23 2.60
C ALA A 22 30.35 2.58 1.60
N ASN A 23 29.24 3.16 2.00
CA ASN A 23 28.35 3.86 1.05
C ASN A 23 27.44 4.80 1.85
N LEU A 24 27.55 6.12 1.64
CA LEU A 24 26.46 7.01 2.04
C LEU A 24 25.27 6.68 1.15
N THR A 25 24.48 5.67 1.51
CA THR A 25 23.19 5.40 0.88
C THR A 25 22.28 6.55 1.25
N SER A 26 22.25 7.57 0.38
CA SER A 26 21.25 8.62 0.44
C SER A 26 19.89 7.96 0.47
N ARG A 27 19.02 8.33 1.43
CA ARG A 27 17.61 7.91 1.42
C ARG A 27 16.83 8.37 0.18
N TRP A 28 17.47 9.15 -0.70
CA TRP A 28 16.97 9.56 -2.01
C TRP A 28 17.62 8.76 -3.16
N ASP A 29 17.68 7.43 -3.05
CA ASP A 29 17.90 6.59 -4.23
C ASP A 29 16.63 6.55 -5.10
N MET A 30 16.76 6.09 -6.35
CA MET A 30 15.65 6.07 -7.31
C MET A 30 14.45 5.24 -6.82
N GLY A 31 14.69 4.15 -6.10
CA GLY A 31 13.63 3.30 -5.53
C GLY A 31 12.88 3.99 -4.40
N SER A 32 13.61 4.59 -3.46
CA SER A 32 13.04 5.36 -2.36
C SER A 32 12.29 6.60 -2.84
N ALA A 33 12.78 7.28 -3.88
CA ALA A 33 12.10 8.41 -4.52
C ALA A 33 10.79 7.99 -5.19
N PHE A 34 10.78 6.84 -5.89
CA PHE A 34 9.55 6.29 -6.48
C PHE A 34 8.52 5.92 -5.42
N PHE A 35 8.95 5.28 -4.32
CA PHE A 35 8.09 4.96 -3.19
C PHE A 35 7.50 6.22 -2.54
N PHE A 36 8.32 7.27 -2.36
CA PHE A 36 7.87 8.56 -1.86
C PHE A 36 6.79 9.18 -2.76
N CYS A 37 7.03 9.27 -4.07
CA CYS A 37 6.04 9.76 -5.03
C CYS A 37 4.74 8.95 -4.99
N GLY A 38 4.85 7.62 -4.92
CA GLY A 38 3.72 6.71 -4.74
C GLY A 38 2.91 7.04 -3.49
N SER A 39 3.59 7.21 -2.35
CA SER A 39 2.94 7.52 -1.07
C SER A 39 2.19 8.87 -1.06
N ILE A 40 2.60 9.83 -1.89
CA ILE A 40 1.91 11.11 -2.06
C ILE A 40 0.60 10.91 -2.83
N ILE A 41 0.68 10.29 -4.01
CA ILE A 41 -0.49 10.16 -4.89
C ILE A 41 -1.54 9.20 -4.35
N THR A 42 -1.11 8.20 -3.56
CA THR A 42 -2.00 7.29 -2.84
C THR A 42 -2.53 7.88 -1.54
N THR A 43 -2.06 9.07 -1.15
CA THR A 43 -2.40 9.75 0.11
C THR A 43 -2.02 9.00 1.39
N ILE A 44 -1.17 7.96 1.29
CA ILE A 44 -0.67 7.20 2.46
C ILE A 44 0.26 8.07 3.32
N GLY A 45 1.23 8.74 2.68
CA GLY A 45 2.08 9.74 3.33
C GLY A 45 2.84 9.29 4.59
N PHE A 46 3.65 8.22 4.52
CA PHE A 46 4.40 7.68 5.67
C PHE A 46 5.31 8.69 6.41
N GLY A 47 5.69 9.80 5.78
CA GLY A 47 6.45 10.89 6.42
C GLY A 47 7.92 10.60 6.74
N ASN A 48 8.40 9.37 6.54
CA ASN A 48 9.81 8.99 6.78
C ASN A 48 10.81 9.64 5.79
N LEU A 49 10.32 10.10 4.64
CA LEU A 49 11.09 10.86 3.65
C LEU A 49 10.26 12.07 3.21
N SER A 50 10.85 13.27 3.24
CA SER A 50 10.17 14.51 2.88
C SER A 50 11.17 15.55 2.34
N PRO A 51 10.82 16.33 1.30
CA PRO A 51 11.69 17.36 0.75
C PRO A 51 11.91 18.48 1.77
N ARG A 52 13.19 18.78 2.01
CA ARG A 52 13.62 19.87 2.92
C ARG A 52 13.81 21.20 2.20
N THR A 53 13.92 21.20 0.87
CA THR A 53 14.16 22.40 0.08
C THR A 53 12.85 23.10 -0.26
N TRP A 54 12.87 24.44 -0.29
CA TRP A 54 11.70 25.25 -0.65
C TRP A 54 11.13 24.86 -2.03
N PHE A 55 12.00 24.70 -3.03
CA PHE A 55 11.59 24.27 -4.37
C PHE A 55 11.04 22.83 -4.39
N GLY A 56 11.61 21.92 -3.59
CA GLY A 56 11.13 20.53 -3.50
C GLY A 56 9.73 20.43 -2.87
N GLN A 57 9.47 21.26 -1.85
CA GLN A 57 8.15 21.36 -1.23
C GLN A 57 7.11 21.95 -2.20
N LEU A 58 7.47 23.01 -2.93
CA LEU A 58 6.59 23.60 -3.95
C LEU A 58 6.27 22.60 -5.06
N PHE A 59 7.28 21.87 -5.55
CA PHE A 59 7.07 20.81 -6.53
C PHE A 59 6.14 19.71 -5.99
N CYS A 60 6.36 19.26 -4.76
CA CYS A 60 5.54 18.24 -4.11
C CYS A 60 4.06 18.68 -3.99
N MET A 61 3.82 19.95 -3.68
CA MET A 61 2.47 20.51 -3.61
C MET A 61 1.77 20.45 -4.99
N CYS A 62 2.43 20.92 -6.04
CA CYS A 62 1.90 20.85 -7.40
C CYS A 62 1.69 19.40 -7.87
N TYR A 63 2.64 18.51 -7.55
CA TYR A 63 2.56 17.09 -7.87
C TYR A 63 1.37 16.41 -7.18
N ALA A 64 1.12 16.69 -5.90
CA ALA A 64 -0.02 16.15 -5.16
C ALA A 64 -1.35 16.61 -5.76
N LEU A 65 -1.48 17.89 -6.11
CA LEU A 65 -2.72 18.47 -6.67
C LEU A 65 -3.17 17.79 -7.96
N VAL A 66 -2.24 17.36 -8.81
CA VAL A 66 -2.54 16.67 -10.07
C VAL A 66 -2.55 15.15 -9.90
N GLY A 67 -1.60 14.63 -9.12
CA GLY A 67 -1.38 13.21 -8.94
C GLY A 67 -2.51 12.51 -8.18
N ILE A 68 -3.05 13.13 -7.11
CA ILE A 68 -4.12 12.52 -6.31
C ILE A 68 -5.40 12.33 -7.14
N PRO A 69 -5.93 13.33 -7.87
CA PRO A 69 -7.09 13.11 -8.74
C PRO A 69 -6.85 12.07 -9.82
N MET A 70 -5.67 12.09 -10.46
CA MET A 70 -5.32 11.13 -11.51
C MET A 70 -5.26 9.69 -10.96
N PHE A 71 -4.67 9.52 -9.78
CA PHE A 71 -4.63 8.23 -9.09
C PHE A 71 -6.04 7.78 -8.66
N GLY A 72 -6.90 8.69 -8.22
CA GLY A 72 -8.30 8.40 -7.92
C GLY A 72 -9.08 7.87 -9.13
N ILE A 73 -8.89 8.45 -10.32
CA ILE A 73 -9.50 7.96 -11.57
C ILE A 73 -8.96 6.57 -11.91
N LEU A 74 -7.65 6.35 -11.76
CA LEU A 74 -7.04 5.04 -11.98
C LEU A 74 -7.60 4.00 -11.01
N LEU A 75 -7.74 4.33 -9.73
CA LEU A 75 -8.34 3.45 -8.73
C LEU A 75 -9.80 3.13 -9.05
N ALA A 76 -10.59 4.10 -9.52
CA ALA A 76 -11.95 3.85 -9.97
C ALA A 76 -11.98 2.85 -11.14
N GLY A 77 -11.12 3.04 -12.15
CA GLY A 77 -11.01 2.11 -13.28
C GLY A 77 -10.56 0.71 -12.89
N VAL A 78 -9.58 0.60 -11.97
CA VAL A 78 -9.12 -0.68 -11.41
C VAL A 78 -10.23 -1.35 -10.60
N GLY A 79 -10.95 -0.59 -9.78
CA GLY A 79 -12.08 -1.07 -8.99
C GLY A 79 -13.21 -1.62 -9.86
N ASP A 80 -13.54 -0.94 -10.96
CA ASP A 80 -14.51 -1.43 -11.94
C ASP A 80 -14.04 -2.69 -12.64
N HIS A 81 -12.77 -2.73 -13.07
CA HIS A 81 -12.20 -3.91 -13.71
C HIS A 81 -12.23 -5.12 -12.77
N MET A 82 -11.74 -4.96 -11.55
CA MET A 82 -11.78 -5.99 -10.51
C MET A 82 -13.22 -6.41 -10.18
N GLY A 83 -14.14 -5.46 -10.07
CA GLY A 83 -15.56 -5.73 -9.82
C GLY A 83 -16.21 -6.52 -10.95
N THR A 84 -15.89 -6.24 -12.21
CA THR A 84 -16.39 -7.04 -13.35
C THR A 84 -15.81 -8.44 -13.36
N MET A 85 -14.53 -8.62 -13.03
CA MET A 85 -13.92 -9.94 -12.90
C MET A 85 -14.56 -10.75 -11.76
N LEU A 86 -14.84 -10.09 -10.63
CA LEU A 86 -15.53 -10.71 -9.51
C LEU A 86 -16.94 -11.15 -9.90
N ARG A 87 -17.71 -10.28 -10.55
CA ARG A 87 -19.06 -10.60 -11.06
C ARG A 87 -19.04 -11.78 -12.04
N LYS A 88 -18.04 -11.85 -12.93
CA LYS A 88 -17.87 -12.99 -13.85
C LYS A 88 -17.54 -14.29 -13.11
N ALA A 89 -16.66 -14.24 -12.12
CA ALA A 89 -16.31 -15.39 -11.30
C ALA A 89 -17.53 -15.91 -10.50
N VAL A 90 -18.27 -14.99 -9.87
CA VAL A 90 -19.53 -15.29 -9.17
C VAL A 90 -20.55 -15.93 -10.12
N GLY A 91 -20.76 -15.36 -11.30
CA GLY A 91 -21.68 -15.95 -12.29
C GLY A 91 -21.28 -17.37 -12.72
N LYS A 92 -19.98 -17.63 -12.87
CA LYS A 92 -19.47 -18.98 -13.19
C LYS A 92 -19.77 -19.97 -12.06
N ILE A 93 -19.59 -19.54 -10.81
CA ILE A 93 -19.96 -20.32 -9.62
C ILE A 93 -21.48 -20.55 -9.58
N GLU A 94 -22.29 -19.52 -9.81
CA GLU A 94 -23.75 -19.61 -9.82
C GLU A 94 -24.24 -20.66 -10.83
N THR A 95 -23.72 -20.65 -12.06
CA THR A 95 -24.09 -21.66 -13.07
C THR A 95 -23.74 -23.10 -12.67
N LEU A 96 -22.63 -23.30 -11.94
CA LEU A 96 -22.23 -24.61 -11.43
C LEU A 96 -23.17 -25.10 -10.33
N PHE A 97 -23.60 -24.21 -9.43
CA PHE A 97 -24.48 -24.54 -8.30
C PHE A 97 -25.95 -24.68 -8.69
N LEU A 98 -26.42 -23.94 -9.72
CA LEU A 98 -27.76 -24.11 -10.26
C LEU A 98 -27.96 -25.51 -10.86
N LYS A 99 -26.92 -26.09 -11.48
CA LYS A 99 -26.94 -27.51 -11.91
C LYS A 99 -27.15 -28.48 -10.74
N ARG A 100 -26.84 -28.07 -9.51
CA ARG A 100 -26.96 -28.86 -8.28
C ARG A 100 -28.27 -28.61 -7.52
N LYS A 101 -29.23 -27.88 -8.13
CA LYS A 101 -30.56 -27.52 -7.58
C LYS A 101 -30.53 -26.79 -6.22
N ILE A 102 -29.50 -25.99 -5.95
CA ILE A 102 -29.45 -25.17 -4.73
C ILE A 102 -30.25 -23.87 -4.94
N LYS A 103 -30.90 -23.37 -3.89
CA LYS A 103 -31.67 -22.10 -3.92
C LYS A 103 -30.76 -20.93 -4.33
N PRO A 104 -31.19 -20.04 -5.24
CA PRO A 104 -30.36 -18.95 -5.78
C PRO A 104 -29.89 -17.95 -4.71
N ASN A 105 -30.73 -17.64 -3.70
CA ASN A 105 -30.33 -16.75 -2.61
C ASN A 105 -29.12 -17.28 -1.82
N THR A 106 -29.09 -18.59 -1.55
CA THR A 106 -27.98 -19.22 -0.82
C THR A 106 -26.69 -19.16 -1.63
N VAL A 107 -26.77 -19.38 -2.95
CA VAL A 107 -25.60 -19.33 -3.83
C VAL A 107 -25.02 -17.93 -3.90
N ARG A 108 -25.87 -16.90 -4.02
CA ARG A 108 -25.43 -15.49 -4.03
C ARG A 108 -24.72 -15.10 -2.72
N VAL A 109 -25.26 -15.51 -1.57
CA VAL A 109 -24.64 -15.26 -0.27
C VAL A 109 -23.29 -15.98 -0.17
N ILE A 110 -23.23 -17.26 -0.53
CA ILE A 110 -21.99 -18.05 -0.49
C ILE A 110 -20.92 -17.44 -1.42
N SER A 111 -21.29 -17.06 -2.64
CA SER A 111 -20.34 -16.47 -3.59
C SER A 111 -19.83 -15.11 -3.14
N ALA A 112 -20.68 -14.29 -2.49
CA ALA A 112 -20.29 -13.01 -1.92
C ALA A 112 -19.34 -13.20 -0.72
N VAL A 113 -19.68 -14.11 0.20
CA VAL A 113 -18.82 -14.44 1.35
C VAL A 113 -17.48 -14.98 0.88
N LEU A 114 -17.47 -15.92 -0.07
CA LEU A 114 -16.23 -16.48 -0.63
C LEU A 114 -15.38 -15.41 -1.32
N SER A 115 -16.01 -14.50 -2.06
CA SER A 115 -15.34 -13.36 -2.71
C SER A 115 -14.65 -12.44 -1.70
N ILE A 116 -15.35 -12.10 -0.62
CA ILE A 116 -14.80 -11.27 0.46
C ILE A 116 -13.66 -12.01 1.16
N LEU A 117 -13.81 -13.29 1.49
CA LEU A 117 -12.77 -14.10 2.12
C LEU A 117 -11.51 -14.20 1.25
N ILE A 118 -11.66 -14.42 -0.05
CA ILE A 118 -10.54 -14.42 -1.00
C ILE A 118 -9.88 -13.04 -1.06
N GLY A 119 -10.66 -11.97 -1.09
CA GLY A 119 -10.16 -10.61 -1.02
C GLY A 119 -9.32 -10.37 0.25
N CYS A 120 -9.86 -10.71 1.42
CA CYS A 120 -9.13 -10.62 2.69
C CYS A 120 -7.85 -11.46 2.69
N LEU A 121 -7.88 -12.68 2.14
CA LEU A 121 -6.70 -13.54 2.06
C LEU A 121 -5.60 -12.89 1.20
N ILE A 122 -5.96 -12.39 0.02
CA ILE A 122 -5.00 -11.82 -0.94
C ILE A 122 -4.49 -10.45 -0.48
N PHE A 123 -5.38 -9.57 -0.01
CA PHE A 123 -5.03 -8.18 0.31
C PHE A 123 -4.55 -7.98 1.76
N LEU A 124 -4.92 -8.86 2.71
CA LEU A 124 -4.46 -8.74 4.10
C LEU A 124 -3.49 -9.86 4.48
N ALA A 125 -3.85 -11.13 4.29
CA ALA A 125 -3.04 -12.23 4.81
C ALA A 125 -1.69 -12.39 4.08
N VAL A 126 -1.69 -12.32 2.74
CA VAL A 126 -0.44 -12.44 1.96
C VAL A 126 0.56 -11.34 2.30
N PRO A 127 0.21 -10.03 2.27
CA PRO A 127 1.13 -8.97 2.67
C PRO A 127 1.58 -9.08 4.11
N THR A 128 0.68 -9.44 5.05
CA THR A 128 1.03 -9.61 6.46
C THR A 128 2.13 -10.66 6.64
N VAL A 129 2.02 -11.81 5.98
CA VAL A 129 3.04 -12.87 6.05
C VAL A 129 4.35 -12.42 5.39
N VAL A 130 4.27 -11.70 4.27
CA VAL A 130 5.46 -11.17 3.59
C VAL A 130 6.20 -10.18 4.49
N PHE A 131 5.52 -9.18 5.05
CA PHE A 131 6.13 -8.20 5.95
C PHE A 131 6.67 -8.84 7.22
N GLN A 132 5.97 -9.84 7.78
CA GLN A 132 6.47 -10.59 8.94
C GLN A 132 7.82 -11.27 8.66
N ARG A 133 8.02 -11.79 7.44
CA ARG A 133 9.27 -12.46 7.06
C ARG A 133 10.38 -11.49 6.67
N VAL A 134 10.03 -10.42 5.96
CA VAL A 134 10.99 -9.44 5.45
C VAL A 134 11.48 -8.52 6.55
N GLU A 135 10.55 -7.92 7.30
CA GLU A 135 10.85 -6.92 8.32
C GLU A 135 11.09 -7.53 9.72
N LYS A 136 10.88 -8.85 9.86
CA LYS A 136 10.97 -9.59 11.14
C LYS A 136 10.06 -9.03 12.23
N TRP A 137 9.02 -8.31 11.84
CA TRP A 137 7.99 -7.81 12.74
C TRP A 137 7.14 -8.95 13.30
N THR A 138 6.47 -8.70 14.41
CA THR A 138 5.42 -9.60 14.92
C THR A 138 4.23 -9.65 13.96
N PHE A 139 3.40 -10.68 14.10
CA PHE A 139 2.17 -10.78 13.30
C PHE A 139 1.26 -9.57 13.49
N LEU A 140 1.13 -9.07 14.73
CA LEU A 140 0.28 -7.93 15.06
C LEU A 140 0.80 -6.64 14.42
N GLU A 141 2.11 -6.38 14.47
CA GLU A 141 2.73 -5.21 13.84
C GLU A 141 2.59 -5.24 12.31
N SER A 142 2.77 -6.42 11.70
CA SER A 142 2.62 -6.58 10.25
C SER A 142 1.17 -6.38 9.82
N LEU A 143 0.22 -6.93 10.57
CA LEU A 143 -1.21 -6.75 10.30
C LEU A 143 -1.62 -5.28 10.50
N TYR A 144 -1.14 -4.63 11.55
CA TYR A 144 -1.34 -3.21 11.82
C TYR A 144 -0.85 -2.35 10.65
N PHE A 145 0.37 -2.61 10.18
CA PHE A 145 0.96 -1.89 9.05
C PHE A 145 0.13 -2.04 7.78
N VAL A 146 -0.27 -3.27 7.44
CA VAL A 146 -1.06 -3.56 6.23
C VAL A 146 -2.43 -2.89 6.29
N VAL A 147 -3.11 -2.93 7.44
CA VAL A 147 -4.42 -2.31 7.61
C VAL A 147 -4.34 -0.79 7.44
N ILE A 148 -3.40 -0.12 8.13
CA ILE A 148 -3.24 1.34 8.01
C ILE A 148 -2.87 1.77 6.60
N THR A 149 -2.08 0.97 5.88
CA THR A 149 -1.68 1.29 4.51
C THR A 149 -2.84 1.16 3.51
N LEU A 150 -3.86 0.35 3.82
CA LEU A 150 -5.00 0.08 2.95
C LEU A 150 -6.25 0.94 3.26
N THR A 151 -6.33 1.50 4.46
CA THR A 151 -7.42 2.40 4.89
C THR A 151 -7.18 3.83 4.46
#